data_AF-A0A2S9GE72-F1
#
_entry.id   AF-A0A2S9GE72-F1
#
_cell.length_a   1.000
_cell.length_b   1.000
_cell.length_c   1.000
_cell.angle_alpha   90.00
_cell.angle_beta   90.00
_cell.angle_gamma   90.00
#
_symmetry.space_group_name_H-M   'P 1'
#
loop_
_entity.id
_entity.type
_entity.pdbx_description
1 polymer ?
#
loop_
_entity_poly.entity_id
_entity_poly.type
_entity_poly.pdbx_seq_one_letter_code
_entity_poly.pdbx_strand_id
1 'polypeptide(L)'
;ALEYYTAVVGDRTPRALQETYVRSGAPLIEYLESDELLKFSLLPWPDYFGKAPKARADGMRHIAARPLKVAAAPELRELVRGPL
;
A
#
# COMPACT_ATOMS: atom_id res chain seq x y z
N ALA A 1 -4.19 13.30 1.78
CA ALA A 1 -4.62 11.92 2.05
C ALA A 1 -5.97 11.85 2.73
N LEU A 2 -6.16 12.48 3.90
CA LEU A 2 -7.41 12.39 4.66
C LEU A 2 -8.63 12.94 3.90
N GLU A 3 -8.49 14.07 3.20
CA GLU A 3 -9.54 14.65 2.35
C GLU A 3 -10.01 13.68 1.26
N TYR A 4 -9.06 13.08 0.51
CA TYR A 4 -9.35 12.03 -0.47
C TYR A 4 -10.07 10.84 0.16
N TYR A 5 -9.54 10.31 1.26
CA TYR A 5 -10.13 9.14 1.92
C TYR A 5 -11.55 9.43 2.42
N THR A 6 -11.76 10.59 3.04
CA THR A 6 -13.08 11.05 3.50
C THR A 6 -14.07 11.14 2.34
N ALA A 7 -13.66 11.73 1.21
CA ALA A 7 -14.54 11.86 0.04
C ALA A 7 -14.90 10.51 -0.60
N VAL A 8 -13.99 9.54 -0.54
CA VAL A 8 -14.20 8.18 -1.10
C VAL A 8 -15.12 7.34 -0.22
N VAL A 9 -14.90 7.35 1.11
CA VAL A 9 -15.65 6.47 2.02
C VAL A 9 -16.93 7.13 2.55
N GLY A 10 -16.99 8.46 2.61
CA GLY A 10 -18.12 9.20 3.17
C GLY A 10 -18.43 8.77 4.61
N ASP A 11 -19.72 8.75 4.95
CA ASP A 11 -20.19 8.46 6.32
C ASP A 11 -20.32 6.97 6.62
N ARG A 12 -20.03 6.08 5.66
CA ARG A 12 -20.05 4.62 5.88
C ARG A 12 -18.99 4.18 6.90
N THR A 13 -17.96 5.01 7.10
CA THR A 13 -16.84 4.75 8.01
C THR A 13 -16.81 5.87 9.06
N PRO A 14 -16.85 5.57 10.36
CA PRO A 14 -16.75 6.59 11.42
C PRO A 14 -15.53 7.50 11.26
N ARG A 15 -15.71 8.81 11.45
CA ARG A 15 -14.65 9.81 11.24
C ARG A 15 -13.37 9.52 12.01
N ALA A 16 -13.50 9.11 13.27
CA ALA A 16 -12.36 8.72 14.10
C ALA A 16 -11.53 7.59 13.46
N LEU A 17 -12.19 6.57 12.91
CA LEU A 17 -11.50 5.45 12.23
C LEU A 17 -10.82 5.92 10.93
N GLN A 18 -11.44 6.82 10.17
CA GLN A 18 -10.82 7.40 8.98
C GLN A 18 -9.51 8.13 9.32
N GLU A 19 -9.55 8.96 10.38
CA GLU A 19 -8.40 9.73 10.82
C GLU A 19 -7.29 8.83 11.35
N THR A 20 -7.62 7.86 12.20
CA THR A 20 -6.65 6.88 12.71
C THR A 20 -5.98 6.13 11.56
N TYR A 21 -6.74 5.58 10.62
CA TYR A 21 -6.18 4.82 9.50
C TYR A 21 -5.20 5.66 8.66
N VAL A 22 -5.62 6.87 8.26
CA VAL A 22 -4.79 7.73 7.40
C VAL A 22 -3.56 8.26 8.13
N ARG A 23 -3.69 8.66 9.41
CA ARG A 23 -2.60 9.29 10.15
C ARG A 23 -1.58 8.28 10.67
N SER A 24 -2.00 7.06 11.01
CA SER A 24 -1.08 6.00 11.42
C SER A 24 -0.37 5.32 10.26
N GLY A 25 -0.86 5.47 9.02
CA GLY A 25 -0.26 4.85 7.85
C GLY A 25 1.15 5.34 7.53
N ALA A 26 1.39 6.66 7.52
CA ALA A 26 2.71 7.20 7.16
C ALA A 26 3.84 6.76 8.12
N PRO A 27 3.68 6.81 9.46
CA PRO A 27 4.68 6.28 10.39
C PRO A 27 4.96 4.78 10.21
N LEU A 28 3.95 3.98 9.86
CA LEU A 28 4.16 2.56 9.56
C LEU A 28 5.01 2.37 8.31
N ILE A 29 4.75 3.14 7.25
CA ILE A 29 5.57 3.08 6.03
C ILE A 29 7.00 3.51 6.31
N GLU A 30 7.21 4.60 7.05
CA GLU A 30 8.54 5.06 7.47
C GLU A 30 9.30 3.98 8.26
N TYR A 31 8.62 3.32 9.20
CA TYR A 31 9.17 2.18 9.93
C TYR A 31 9.59 1.04 8.99
N LEU A 32 8.74 0.66 8.02
CA LEU A 32 9.05 -0.41 7.08
C LEU A 32 10.17 -0.03 6.09
N GLU A 33 10.26 1.23 5.69
CA GLU A 33 11.33 1.72 4.80
C GLU A 33 12.68 1.83 5.50
N SER A 34 12.71 1.86 6.84
CA SER A 34 13.95 1.82 7.62
C SER A 34 14.65 0.45 7.60
N ASP A 35 13.94 -0.62 7.23
CA ASP A 35 14.51 -1.95 7.09
C ASP A 35 15.13 -2.14 5.70
N GLU A 36 16.45 -2.33 5.65
CA GLU A 36 17.18 -2.50 4.40
C GLU A 36 16.81 -3.78 3.62
N LEU A 37 16.21 -4.77 4.28
CA LEU A 37 15.74 -6.01 3.66
C LEU A 37 14.40 -5.82 2.94
N LEU A 38 13.63 -4.80 3.33
CA LEU A 38 12.37 -4.47 2.67
C LEU A 38 12.63 -3.53 1.48
N LYS A 39 12.07 -3.91 0.33
CA LYS A 39 12.10 -3.09 -0.88
C LYS A 39 10.69 -3.01 -1.44
N PHE A 40 10.30 -1.82 -1.86
CA PHE A 40 8.98 -1.57 -2.42
C PHE A 40 9.08 -1.19 -3.91
N SER A 41 8.04 -1.53 -4.65
CA SER A 41 7.88 -1.13 -6.05
C SER A 41 6.55 -0.41 -6.23
N LEU A 42 6.59 0.70 -6.97
CA LEU A 42 5.37 1.31 -7.51
C LEU A 42 4.87 0.47 -8.68
N LEU A 43 3.56 0.23 -8.73
CA LEU A 43 2.89 -0.44 -9.84
C LEU A 43 1.95 0.55 -10.54
N PRO A 44 1.81 0.47 -11.88
CA PRO A 44 1.08 1.43 -12.70
C PRO A 44 -0.43 1.20 -12.67
N TRP A 45 -1.00 1.19 -11.47
CA TRP A 45 -2.43 1.01 -11.25
C TRP A 45 -3.11 2.37 -11.17
N PRO A 46 -4.24 2.56 -11.87
CA PRO A 46 -4.97 3.81 -11.84
C PRO A 46 -5.60 4.07 -10.47
N ASP A 47 -5.92 5.34 -10.20
CA ASP A 47 -6.83 5.69 -9.12
C ASP A 47 -8.27 5.39 -9.52
N TYR A 48 -8.87 4.34 -8.97
CA TYR A 48 -10.25 3.97 -9.25
C TYR A 48 -11.26 5.02 -8.78
N PHE A 49 -10.85 5.97 -7.94
CA PHE A 49 -11.63 7.13 -7.51
C PHE A 49 -11.04 8.42 -8.10
N GLY A 50 -10.57 8.39 -9.35
CA GLY A 50 -9.88 9.49 -10.04
C GLY A 50 -10.60 10.86 -10.08
N LYS A 51 -11.90 10.90 -9.76
CA LYS A 51 -12.70 12.14 -9.65
C LYS A 51 -12.77 12.71 -8.23
N ALA A 52 -12.33 11.97 -7.22
CA ALA A 52 -12.32 12.43 -5.84
C ALA A 52 -11.29 13.55 -5.63
N PRO A 53 -11.52 14.46 -4.67
CA PRO A 53 -10.54 15.48 -4.34
C PRO A 53 -9.21 14.84 -3.96
N LYS A 54 -8.11 15.41 -4.46
CA LYS A 54 -6.74 14.91 -4.26
C LYS A 54 -6.50 13.49 -4.79
N ALA A 55 -7.32 13.01 -5.73
CA ALA A 55 -7.04 11.78 -6.46
C ALA A 55 -5.70 11.90 -7.22
N ARG A 56 -5.02 10.76 -7.38
CA ARG A 56 -3.70 10.71 -8.02
C ARG A 56 -3.88 10.41 -9.51
N ALA A 57 -3.49 11.35 -10.37
CA ALA A 57 -3.74 11.28 -11.81
C ALA A 57 -2.62 10.64 -12.64
N ASP A 58 -1.47 10.32 -12.02
CA ASP A 58 -0.29 9.78 -12.71
C ASP A 58 -0.35 8.26 -12.97
N GLY A 59 -1.42 7.60 -12.54
CA GLY A 59 -1.58 6.14 -12.71
C GLY A 59 -0.63 5.31 -11.85
N MET A 60 0.00 5.87 -10.82
CA MET A 60 0.95 5.19 -9.93
C MET A 60 0.38 5.05 -8.51
N ARG A 61 -0.84 4.50 -8.38
CA ARG A 61 -1.54 4.41 -7.08
C ARG A 61 -1.15 3.24 -6.20
N HIS A 62 -0.52 2.22 -6.75
CA HIS A 62 -0.25 1.00 -6.00
C HIS A 62 1.23 0.89 -5.65
N ILE A 63 1.51 0.41 -4.44
CA ILE A 63 2.83 0.07 -3.94
C ILE A 63 2.77 -1.32 -3.32
N ALA A 64 3.74 -2.16 -3.63
CA ALA A 64 3.85 -3.51 -3.08
C ALA A 64 5.28 -3.79 -2.64
N ALA A 65 5.44 -4.58 -1.58
CA ALA A 65 6.73 -5.15 -1.23
C ALA A 65 7.20 -6.07 -2.37
N ARG A 66 8.48 -5.99 -2.72
CA ARG A 66 9.08 -6.91 -3.67
C ARG A 66 9.08 -8.31 -3.06
N PRO A 67 8.68 -9.33 -3.83
CA PRO A 67 8.71 -10.70 -3.33
C PRO A 67 10.14 -11.10 -2.98
N LEU A 68 10.29 -11.85 -1.90
CA LEU A 68 11.56 -12.48 -1.55
C LEU A 68 11.92 -13.51 -2.64
N LYS A 69 13.20 -13.55 -3.02
CA LYS A 69 13.69 -14.56 -3.95
C LYS A 69 13.75 -15.90 -3.23
N VAL A 70 12.86 -16.84 -3.55
CA VAL A 70 12.90 -18.20 -2.99
C VAL A 70 14.24 -18.89 -3.24
N ALA A 71 14.95 -18.54 -4.32
CA ALA A 71 16.31 -19.01 -4.59
C ALA A 71 17.34 -18.64 -3.49
N ALA A 72 17.05 -17.62 -2.66
CA ALA A 72 17.88 -17.23 -1.52
C ALA A 72 17.54 -18.00 -0.24
N ALA A 73 16.47 -18.81 -0.24
CA ALA A 73 16.00 -19.63 0.88
C ALA A 73 15.45 -20.98 0.36
N PRO A 74 16.31 -21.85 -0.22
CA PRO A 74 15.89 -23.08 -0.88
C PRO A 74 15.14 -24.06 0.04
N GLU A 75 15.40 -24.01 1.35
CA GLU A 75 14.71 -24.79 2.37
C GLU A 75 13.21 -24.47 2.49
N LEU A 76 12.78 -23.29 2.04
CA LEU A 76 11.38 -22.85 2.05
C LEU A 76 10.64 -23.18 0.75
N ARG A 77 11.29 -23.82 -0.22
CA ARG A 77 10.75 -24.00 -1.59
C ARG A 77 9.42 -24.76 -1.64
N GLU A 78 9.23 -25.76 -0.78
CA GLU A 78 7.98 -26.53 -0.70
C GLU A 78 6.87 -25.79 0.08
N LEU A 79 7.23 -24.75 0.84
CA LEU A 79 6.31 -23.95 1.66
C LEU A 79 5.86 -22.67 0.97
N VAL A 80 6.70 -22.10 0.09
CA VAL A 80 6.42 -20.87 -0.64
C VAL A 80 5.92 -21.20 -2.03
N ARG A 81 4.64 -20.89 -2.29
CA ARG A 81 4.07 -21.03 -3.63
C ARG A 81 4.82 -20.12 -4.62
N GLY A 82 5.28 -20.69 -5.72
CA GLY A 82 5.81 -19.93 -6.85
C GLY A 82 4.76 -18.94 -7.43
N PRO A 83 5.19 -17.98 -8.26
CA PRO A 83 4.25 -17.12 -8.96
C PRO A 83 3.24 -17.94 -9.77
N LEU A 84 1.99 -17.46 -9.79
CA LEU A 84 0.92 -17.97 -10.64
C LEU A 84 1.12 -17.57 -12.10
#